data_AF-A0A2E7Z6Y4-F1
#
_entry.id   AF-A0A2E7Z6Y4-F1
#
_cell.length_a   1.000
_cell.length_b   1.000
_cell.length_c   1.000
_cell.angle_alpha   90.00
_cell.angle_beta   90.00
_cell.angle_gamma   90.00
#
_symmetry.space_group_name_H-M   'P 1'
#
loop_
_entity.id
_entity.type
_entity.pdbx_description
1 polymer ?
#
loop_
_entity_poly.entity_id
_entity_poly.type
_entity_poly.pdbx_seq_one_letter_code
_entity_poly.pdbx_strand_id
1 'polypeptide(L)'
;MVRVVTILGLLLVPQISLASASGGAAENLGLTGSFLGILALMIFVFAYSLVMAEEFIHLRKSKPVIFAAGMIWVIVAYLIGQSDLDPHTLEINIQHNLIEYASLFLFLLVAMTYINAMTERNVFEALRSWLVNRKFGNRALFWITGFIAFFLSPVADNLTTALLMGAVVLSVGAGNPAFIAVSCINIVVAANAGGAFSPFGDITTLMVWQSGHASFFEFFSLFLPSLVNFIVPATIMSFTIPNEQPDAESDTIEMKRGAFTICFLFMCTIATAVSFEQFLHLPPFLGMMTGMSYLFFYSYYIKMTSEEESDDFAQFNIFNKVAQAEWDTLFFFFGVIFCVGGLGVIGYLEIMSAVFYDGLGTTNANIAMGILSAIIDNIPVMFAILTMNPDMPLHQWLLITLTCGVGGSLLSIGSAAGVALMGQARGVYTFFGHLKWTWAIALGYAASIAVHLMLFAP
;
A
#
# COMPACT_ATOMS: atom_id res chain seq x y z
N MET A 1 -4.73 19.83 12.86
CA MET A 1 -6.20 19.93 12.84
C MET A 1 -6.70 21.25 12.24
N VAL A 2 -6.30 22.43 12.75
CA VAL A 2 -6.76 23.73 12.20
C VAL A 2 -6.46 23.87 10.70
N ARG A 3 -5.23 23.58 10.23
CA ARG A 3 -4.88 23.67 8.80
C ARG A 3 -5.60 22.67 7.89
N VAL A 4 -5.93 21.47 8.38
CA VAL A 4 -6.66 20.44 7.59
C VAL A 4 -8.14 20.83 7.44
N VAL A 5 -8.74 21.39 8.49
CA VAL A 5 -10.08 22.01 8.43
C VAL A 5 -10.08 23.24 7.53
N THR A 6 -8.99 24.02 7.50
CA THR A 6 -8.82 25.13 6.54
C THR A 6 -8.71 24.64 5.10
N ILE A 7 -8.03 23.52 4.83
CA ILE A 7 -7.91 22.93 3.48
C ILE A 7 -9.25 22.36 3.00
N LEU A 8 -9.98 21.63 3.85
CA LEU A 8 -11.35 21.19 3.55
C LEU A 8 -12.31 22.38 3.37
N GLY A 9 -12.11 23.46 4.12
CA GLY A 9 -12.83 24.72 3.95
C GLY A 9 -12.49 25.44 2.65
N LEU A 10 -11.24 25.39 2.19
CA LEU A 10 -10.78 25.98 0.92
C LEU A 10 -11.37 25.25 -0.29
N LEU A 11 -11.60 23.94 -0.19
CA LEU A 11 -12.29 23.15 -1.23
C LEU A 11 -13.78 23.51 -1.38
N LEU A 12 -14.37 24.20 -0.40
CA LEU A 12 -15.78 24.62 -0.41
C LEU A 12 -15.98 26.08 -0.87
N VAL A 13 -14.90 26.82 -1.13
CA VAL A 13 -14.97 28.22 -1.59
C VAL A 13 -14.83 28.25 -3.11
N PRO A 14 -15.79 28.84 -3.86
CA PRO A 14 -15.67 29.00 -5.30
C PRO A 14 -14.46 29.89 -5.62
N GLN A 15 -13.46 29.34 -6.29
CA GLN A 15 -12.35 30.11 -6.84
C GLN A 15 -12.58 30.35 -8.33
N ILE A 16 -12.43 31.61 -8.76
CA ILE A 16 -12.44 32.00 -10.16
C ILE A 16 -11.01 31.73 -10.67
N SER A 17 -10.80 30.66 -11.44
CA SER A 17 -9.51 30.43 -12.12
C SER A 17 -9.48 31.21 -13.43
N LEU A 18 -8.40 31.96 -13.64
CA LEU A 18 -8.05 32.56 -14.94
C LEU A 18 -7.16 31.54 -15.65
N ALA A 19 -7.70 30.88 -16.67
CA ALA A 19 -6.97 29.92 -17.48
C ALA A 19 -5.87 30.62 -18.31
N SER A 20 -4.60 30.28 -18.06
CA SER A 20 -3.51 30.49 -19.00
C SER A 20 -3.17 29.16 -19.67
N ALA A 21 -3.41 29.07 -20.98
CA ALA A 21 -3.17 27.87 -21.75
C ALA A 21 -1.66 27.56 -21.87
N SER A 22 -1.24 26.42 -21.31
CA SER A 22 -0.02 25.72 -21.72
C SER A 22 -0.19 24.21 -21.61
N GLY A 23 -0.39 23.58 -22.77
CA GLY A 23 -0.18 22.18 -23.15
C GLY A 23 -0.25 21.07 -22.11
N GLY A 24 -1.30 20.23 -22.23
CA GLY A 24 -1.23 18.79 -21.89
C GLY A 24 -2.09 18.31 -20.72
N ALA A 25 -2.60 19.21 -19.87
CA ALA A 25 -3.51 18.82 -18.80
C ALA A 25 -4.92 18.53 -19.37
N ALA A 26 -5.54 17.43 -18.95
CA ALA A 26 -6.92 17.12 -19.28
C ALA A 26 -7.82 18.32 -18.91
N GLU A 27 -8.63 18.80 -19.86
CA GLU A 27 -9.61 19.86 -19.62
C GLU A 27 -10.56 19.38 -18.50
N ASN A 28 -10.47 20.03 -17.35
CA ASN A 28 -11.42 19.82 -16.26
C ASN A 28 -12.58 20.81 -16.38
N LEU A 29 -13.69 20.49 -15.71
CA LEU A 29 -14.92 21.29 -15.80
C LEU A 29 -14.82 22.65 -15.08
N GLY A 30 -13.90 22.82 -14.12
CA GLY A 30 -13.86 24.00 -13.26
C GLY A 30 -15.12 24.19 -12.39
N LEU A 31 -15.92 23.14 -12.19
CA LEU A 31 -17.24 23.20 -11.53
C LEU A 31 -17.20 22.82 -10.05
N THR A 32 -16.06 23.03 -9.39
CA THR A 32 -15.81 22.71 -7.97
C THR A 32 -16.73 23.48 -7.02
N GLY A 33 -17.12 24.71 -7.36
CA GLY A 33 -18.06 25.51 -6.59
C GLY A 33 -19.54 25.22 -6.87
N SER A 34 -19.85 24.37 -7.85
CA SER A 34 -21.24 24.02 -8.19
C SER A 34 -21.86 23.11 -7.12
N PHE A 35 -23.19 23.16 -6.96
CA PHE A 35 -23.89 22.28 -6.03
C PHE A 35 -23.55 20.79 -6.28
N LEU A 36 -23.48 20.40 -7.55
CA LEU A 36 -23.17 19.03 -7.94
C LEU A 36 -21.70 18.67 -7.70
N GLY A 37 -20.77 19.61 -7.90
CA GLY A 37 -19.36 19.43 -7.53
C GLY A 37 -19.21 19.18 -6.02
N ILE A 38 -19.82 20.05 -5.20
CA ILE A 38 -19.79 19.92 -3.73
C ILE A 38 -20.48 18.62 -3.29
N LEU A 39 -21.59 18.23 -3.94
CA LEU A 39 -22.27 16.96 -3.68
C LEU A 39 -21.36 15.76 -3.96
N ALA A 40 -20.63 15.76 -5.08
CA ALA A 40 -19.66 14.70 -5.40
C ALA A 40 -18.55 14.59 -4.34
N LEU A 41 -18.02 15.73 -3.88
CA LEU A 41 -17.03 15.77 -2.80
C LEU A 41 -17.61 15.23 -1.48
N MET A 42 -18.83 15.62 -1.12
CA MET A 42 -19.50 15.11 0.09
C MET A 42 -19.75 13.60 0.01
N ILE A 43 -20.13 13.07 -1.16
CA ILE A 43 -20.30 11.63 -1.38
C ILE A 43 -18.97 10.90 -1.15
N PHE A 44 -17.86 11.42 -1.71
CA PHE A 44 -16.53 10.84 -1.50
C PHE A 44 -16.11 10.85 -0.03
N VAL A 45 -16.21 12.01 0.65
CA VAL A 45 -15.84 12.15 2.06
C VAL A 45 -16.69 11.23 2.95
N PHE A 46 -18.00 11.14 2.68
CA PHE A 46 -18.89 10.26 3.41
C PHE A 46 -18.52 8.78 3.21
N ALA A 47 -18.34 8.33 1.97
CA ALA A 47 -17.92 6.97 1.68
C ALA A 47 -16.58 6.62 2.35
N TYR A 48 -15.62 7.54 2.31
CA TYR A 48 -14.32 7.34 2.94
C TYR A 48 -14.39 7.30 4.47
N SER A 49 -15.27 8.10 5.08
CA SER A 49 -15.53 8.00 6.51
C SER A 49 -16.10 6.64 6.93
N LEU A 50 -16.93 6.02 6.07
CA LEU A 50 -17.43 4.66 6.29
C LEU A 50 -16.32 3.61 6.17
N VAL A 51 -15.35 3.81 5.26
CA VAL A 51 -14.15 2.98 5.17
C VAL A 51 -13.35 3.03 6.46
N MET A 52 -13.06 4.24 6.98
CA MET A 52 -12.34 4.37 8.26
C MET A 52 -13.13 3.80 9.44
N ALA A 53 -14.47 3.79 9.36
CA ALA A 53 -15.32 3.22 10.38
C ALA A 53 -15.45 1.69 10.30
N GLU A 54 -14.90 1.03 9.26
CA GLU A 54 -15.06 -0.42 8.99
C GLU A 54 -14.83 -1.29 10.22
N GLU A 55 -13.82 -0.99 11.04
CA GLU A 55 -13.53 -1.74 12.27
C GLU A 55 -14.69 -1.73 13.28
N PHE A 56 -15.49 -0.66 13.30
CA PHE A 56 -16.62 -0.48 14.23
C PHE A 56 -17.94 -0.94 13.63
N ILE A 57 -18.16 -0.72 12.33
CA ILE A 57 -19.44 -1.00 11.66
C ILE A 57 -19.46 -2.34 10.92
N HIS A 58 -18.31 -2.98 10.75
CA HIS A 58 -18.13 -4.23 9.99
C HIS A 58 -18.65 -4.18 8.54
N LEU A 59 -18.79 -2.98 7.99
CA LEU A 59 -19.12 -2.74 6.60
C LEU A 59 -17.82 -2.77 5.80
N ARG A 60 -17.64 -3.84 5.03
CA ARG A 60 -16.49 -3.98 4.13
C ARG A 60 -16.28 -2.72 3.28
N LYS A 61 -15.05 -2.20 3.27
CA LYS A 61 -14.65 -0.96 2.60
C LYS A 61 -15.03 -0.87 1.11
N SER A 62 -15.05 -1.99 0.38
CA SER A 62 -15.40 -1.99 -1.04
C SER A 62 -16.82 -1.45 -1.31
N LYS A 63 -17.79 -1.77 -0.45
CA LYS A 63 -19.21 -1.47 -0.65
C LYS A 63 -19.49 0.04 -0.75
N PRO A 64 -19.16 0.87 0.26
CA PRO A 64 -19.45 2.30 0.20
C PRO A 64 -18.70 3.00 -0.93
N VAL A 65 -17.46 2.59 -1.23
CA VAL A 65 -16.62 3.29 -2.21
C VAL A 65 -17.05 2.97 -3.66
N ILE A 66 -17.42 1.73 -3.98
CA ILE A 66 -17.98 1.40 -5.31
C ILE A 66 -19.27 2.18 -5.56
N PHE A 67 -20.15 2.25 -4.55
CA PHE A 67 -21.39 2.99 -4.67
C PHE A 67 -21.15 4.48 -4.89
N ALA A 68 -20.21 5.07 -4.13
CA ALA A 68 -19.79 6.46 -4.31
C ALA A 68 -19.20 6.72 -5.70
N ALA A 69 -18.35 5.82 -6.20
CA ALA A 69 -17.80 5.93 -7.56
C ALA A 69 -18.92 6.01 -8.61
N GLY A 70 -19.90 5.12 -8.54
CA GLY A 70 -21.05 5.14 -9.45
C GLY A 70 -21.84 6.45 -9.37
N MET A 71 -22.13 6.94 -8.16
CA MET A 71 -22.84 8.22 -7.98
C MET A 71 -22.04 9.42 -8.51
N ILE A 72 -20.74 9.48 -8.23
CA ILE A 72 -19.87 10.55 -8.70
C ILE A 72 -19.83 10.56 -10.23
N TRP A 73 -19.70 9.40 -10.89
CA TRP A 73 -19.69 9.34 -12.35
C TRP A 73 -21.03 9.68 -13.00
N VAL A 74 -22.17 9.41 -12.33
CA VAL A 74 -23.48 9.94 -12.76
C VAL A 74 -23.49 11.47 -12.71
N ILE A 75 -22.94 12.06 -11.65
CA ILE A 75 -22.80 13.52 -11.53
C ILE A 75 -21.87 14.07 -12.62
N VAL A 76 -20.70 13.46 -12.84
CA VAL A 76 -19.75 13.88 -13.88
C VAL A 76 -20.39 13.81 -15.25
N ALA A 77 -21.08 12.72 -15.60
CA ALA A 77 -21.76 12.59 -16.88
C ALA A 77 -22.82 13.67 -17.09
N TYR A 78 -23.59 13.99 -16.04
CA TYR A 78 -24.56 15.09 -16.10
C TYR A 78 -23.87 16.46 -16.29
N LEU A 79 -22.79 16.73 -15.55
CA LEU A 79 -22.05 17.99 -15.66
C LEU A 79 -21.40 18.17 -17.04
N ILE A 80 -20.80 17.11 -17.60
CA ILE A 80 -20.24 17.13 -18.96
C ILE A 80 -21.37 17.40 -19.98
N GLY A 81 -22.52 16.73 -19.84
CA GLY A 81 -23.66 16.95 -20.73
C GLY A 81 -24.29 18.34 -20.69
N GLN A 82 -23.97 19.14 -19.67
CA GLN A 82 -24.36 20.56 -19.54
C GLN A 82 -23.24 21.54 -19.95
N SER A 83 -22.03 21.02 -20.21
CA SER A 83 -20.86 21.82 -20.59
C SER A 83 -20.67 21.82 -22.11
N ASP A 84 -19.86 22.78 -22.60
CA ASP A 84 -19.45 22.83 -24.01
C ASP A 84 -18.31 21.84 -24.33
N LEU A 85 -17.93 20.97 -23.39
CA LEU A 85 -16.87 19.97 -23.59
C LEU A 85 -17.33 18.87 -24.56
N ASP A 86 -16.35 18.33 -25.31
CA ASP A 86 -16.59 17.19 -26.20
C ASP A 86 -17.16 16.00 -25.39
N PRO A 87 -18.28 15.39 -25.79
CA PRO A 87 -18.78 14.15 -25.21
C PRO A 87 -17.73 13.03 -25.11
N HIS A 88 -16.70 13.02 -25.97
CA HIS A 88 -15.59 12.06 -25.88
C HIS A 88 -14.74 12.23 -24.62
N THR A 89 -14.73 13.41 -23.98
CA THR A 89 -14.00 13.65 -22.73
C THR A 89 -14.45 12.69 -21.61
N LEU A 90 -15.75 12.36 -21.56
CA LEU A 90 -16.26 11.39 -20.59
C LEU A 90 -15.65 9.99 -20.84
N GLU A 91 -15.67 9.54 -22.10
CA GLU A 91 -15.15 8.23 -22.48
C GLU A 91 -13.65 8.11 -22.24
N ILE A 92 -12.87 9.13 -22.62
CA ILE A 92 -11.42 9.17 -22.44
C ILE A 92 -11.05 9.04 -20.96
N ASN A 93 -11.70 9.81 -20.08
CA ASN A 93 -11.40 9.75 -18.65
C ASN A 93 -11.82 8.42 -18.01
N ILE A 94 -12.96 7.85 -18.41
CA ILE A 94 -13.38 6.52 -17.94
C ILE A 94 -12.38 5.45 -18.40
N GLN A 95 -11.98 5.47 -19.67
CA GLN A 95 -11.02 4.51 -20.23
C GLN A 95 -9.65 4.62 -19.56
N HIS A 96 -9.17 5.84 -19.32
CA HIS A 96 -7.92 6.07 -18.59
C HIS A 96 -7.96 5.43 -17.19
N ASN A 97 -9.00 5.74 -16.40
CA ASN A 97 -9.17 5.14 -15.06
C ASN A 97 -9.34 3.62 -15.11
N LEU A 98 -10.01 3.09 -16.13
CA LEU A 98 -10.17 1.66 -16.32
C LEU A 98 -8.84 0.97 -16.65
N ILE A 99 -7.98 1.58 -17.47
CA ILE A 99 -6.66 1.03 -17.84
C ILE A 99 -5.74 1.01 -16.62
N GLU A 100 -5.71 2.09 -15.83
CA GLU A 100 -4.97 2.16 -14.56
C GLU A 100 -5.44 1.06 -13.61
N TYR A 101 -6.76 0.97 -13.39
CA TYR A 101 -7.35 -0.07 -12.55
C TYR A 101 -7.03 -1.48 -13.07
N ALA A 102 -7.21 -1.75 -14.36
CA ALA A 102 -7.00 -3.07 -14.94
C ALA A 102 -5.54 -3.52 -14.84
N SER A 103 -4.60 -2.60 -15.06
CA SER A 103 -3.16 -2.87 -14.96
C SER A 103 -2.76 -3.22 -13.53
N LEU A 104 -3.24 -2.45 -12.55
CA LEU A 104 -3.03 -2.70 -11.13
C LEU A 104 -3.73 -3.98 -10.67
N PHE A 105 -4.97 -4.22 -11.10
CA PHE A 105 -5.75 -5.42 -10.80
C PHE A 105 -5.02 -6.69 -11.24
N LEU A 106 -4.59 -6.75 -12.50
CA LEU A 106 -3.90 -7.92 -13.05
C LEU A 106 -2.58 -8.17 -12.31
N PHE A 107 -1.84 -7.11 -11.98
CA PHE A 107 -0.61 -7.22 -11.21
C PHE A 107 -0.85 -7.81 -9.81
N LEU A 108 -1.78 -7.25 -9.05
CA LEU A 108 -2.08 -7.69 -7.70
C LEU A 108 -2.71 -9.07 -7.65
N LEU A 109 -3.51 -9.44 -8.64
CA LEU A 109 -4.07 -10.78 -8.77
C LEU A 109 -2.94 -11.83 -8.82
N VAL A 110 -1.88 -11.56 -9.60
CA VAL A 110 -0.73 -12.45 -9.68
C VAL A 110 0.04 -12.50 -8.38
N ALA A 111 0.39 -11.34 -7.80
CA ALA A 111 1.11 -11.27 -6.54
C ALA A 111 0.38 -12.04 -5.43
N MET A 112 -0.90 -11.74 -5.22
CA MET A 112 -1.74 -12.41 -4.21
C MET A 112 -1.89 -13.91 -4.46
N THR A 113 -1.97 -14.34 -5.71
CA THR A 113 -2.02 -15.78 -6.04
C THR A 113 -0.74 -16.50 -5.61
N TYR A 114 0.43 -15.88 -5.81
CA TYR A 114 1.71 -16.43 -5.34
C TYR A 114 1.79 -16.46 -3.81
N ILE A 115 1.39 -15.38 -3.13
CA ILE A 115 1.35 -15.33 -1.66
C ILE A 115 0.42 -16.41 -1.10
N ASN A 116 -0.79 -16.54 -1.65
CA ASN A 116 -1.73 -17.59 -1.26
C ASN A 116 -1.20 -19.01 -1.50
N ALA A 117 -0.41 -19.22 -2.58
CA ALA A 117 0.25 -20.48 -2.84
C ALA A 117 1.38 -20.78 -1.83
N MET A 118 2.17 -19.77 -1.45
CA MET A 118 3.21 -19.90 -0.42
C MET A 118 2.62 -20.20 0.97
N THR A 119 1.53 -19.51 1.32
CA THR A 119 0.79 -19.75 2.56
C THR A 119 0.25 -21.18 2.62
N GLU A 120 -0.35 -21.66 1.53
CA GLU A 120 -0.87 -23.04 1.46
C GLU A 120 0.24 -24.10 1.60
N ARG A 121 1.44 -23.80 1.07
CA ARG A 121 2.62 -24.67 1.18
C ARG A 121 3.39 -24.52 2.49
N ASN A 122 2.81 -23.84 3.48
CA ASN A 122 3.38 -23.60 4.81
C ASN A 122 4.72 -22.84 4.80
N VAL A 123 5.03 -22.03 3.77
CA VAL A 123 6.29 -21.25 3.74
C VAL A 123 6.40 -20.33 4.96
N PHE A 124 5.35 -19.54 5.18
CA PHE A 124 5.29 -18.58 6.28
C PHE A 124 5.15 -19.27 7.64
N GLU A 125 4.38 -20.35 7.70
CA GLU A 125 4.15 -21.10 8.94
C GLU A 125 5.41 -21.86 9.40
N ALA A 126 6.20 -22.40 8.45
CA ALA A 126 7.52 -22.97 8.74
C ALA A 126 8.49 -21.90 9.24
N LEU A 127 8.48 -20.70 8.65
CA LEU A 127 9.27 -19.56 9.16
C LEU A 127 8.85 -19.19 10.60
N ARG A 128 7.55 -19.15 10.88
CA ARG A 128 7.02 -18.88 12.22
C ARG A 128 7.49 -19.91 13.24
N SER A 129 7.26 -21.20 12.99
CA SER A 129 7.67 -22.27 13.91
C SER A 129 9.18 -22.31 14.11
N TRP A 130 9.97 -22.06 13.05
CA TRP A 130 11.43 -21.94 13.16
C TRP A 130 11.85 -20.80 14.09
N LEU A 131 11.26 -19.60 13.96
CA LEU A 131 11.59 -18.46 14.82
C LEU A 131 11.26 -18.71 16.29
N VAL A 132 10.09 -19.30 16.56
CA VAL A 132 9.65 -19.65 17.93
C VAL A 132 10.64 -20.65 18.56
N ASN A 133 10.97 -21.71 17.82
CA ASN A 133 11.79 -22.81 18.35
C ASN A 133 13.28 -22.48 18.53
N ARG A 134 13.73 -21.31 18.05
CA ARG A 134 15.09 -20.82 18.30
C ARG A 134 15.30 -20.23 19.70
N LYS A 135 14.23 -19.98 20.47
CA LYS A 135 14.29 -19.44 21.84
C LYS A 135 15.15 -18.17 21.96
N PHE A 136 15.06 -17.28 20.97
CA PHE A 136 15.71 -15.98 21.01
C PHE A 136 15.14 -15.13 22.17
N GLY A 137 15.99 -14.39 22.89
CA GLY A 137 15.52 -13.44 23.90
C GLY A 137 14.69 -12.31 23.28
N ASN A 138 13.81 -11.68 24.07
CA ASN A 138 12.83 -10.68 23.58
C ASN A 138 13.47 -9.56 22.76
N ARG A 139 14.64 -9.02 23.19
CA ARG A 139 15.37 -8.00 22.42
C ARG A 139 15.89 -8.51 21.08
N ALA A 140 16.42 -9.73 21.05
CA ALA A 140 16.88 -10.34 19.81
C ALA A 140 15.70 -10.60 18.88
N LEU A 141 14.60 -11.12 19.42
CA LEU A 141 13.40 -11.38 18.64
C LEU A 141 12.80 -10.10 18.05
N PHE A 142 12.74 -9.01 18.81
CA PHE A 142 12.31 -7.69 18.33
C PHE A 142 13.08 -7.24 17.08
N TRP A 143 14.40 -7.38 17.10
CA TRP A 143 15.25 -7.01 15.96
C TRP A 143 15.10 -7.98 14.81
N ILE A 144 15.08 -9.29 15.09
CA ILE A 144 14.95 -10.33 14.07
C ILE A 144 13.62 -10.18 13.32
N THR A 145 12.49 -10.05 14.03
CA THR A 145 11.18 -9.88 13.40
C THR A 145 11.07 -8.54 12.66
N GLY A 146 11.68 -7.47 13.18
CA GLY A 146 11.77 -6.19 12.49
C GLY A 146 12.56 -6.29 11.17
N PHE A 147 13.76 -6.87 11.18
CA PHE A 147 14.55 -7.05 9.95
C PHE A 147 13.90 -8.01 8.96
N ILE A 148 13.32 -9.11 9.44
CA ILE A 148 12.55 -10.01 8.57
C ILE A 148 11.38 -9.25 7.96
N ALA A 149 10.62 -8.45 8.71
CA ALA A 149 9.55 -7.63 8.16
C ALA A 149 10.06 -6.65 7.09
N PHE A 150 11.16 -5.96 7.36
CA PHE A 150 11.76 -5.01 6.42
C PHE A 150 12.18 -5.65 5.09
N PHE A 151 12.78 -6.85 5.13
CA PHE A 151 13.23 -7.53 3.90
C PHE A 151 12.15 -8.40 3.25
N LEU A 152 11.13 -8.82 4.00
CA LEU A 152 10.03 -9.64 3.47
C LEU A 152 8.96 -8.78 2.78
N SER A 153 8.69 -7.57 3.28
CA SER A 153 7.67 -6.69 2.74
C SER A 153 7.82 -6.38 1.23
N PRO A 154 9.02 -6.10 0.68
CA PRO A 154 9.25 -5.96 -0.76
C PRO A 154 8.71 -7.09 -1.64
N VAL A 155 8.46 -8.26 -1.05
CA VAL A 155 8.05 -9.49 -1.73
C VAL A 155 6.63 -9.90 -1.33
N ALA A 156 6.31 -9.85 -0.03
CA ALA A 156 5.08 -10.43 0.52
C ALA A 156 4.04 -9.39 0.95
N ASP A 157 4.08 -8.18 0.44
CA ASP A 157 3.23 -7.04 0.85
C ASP A 157 3.31 -6.67 2.36
N ASN A 158 2.85 -5.46 2.68
CA ASN A 158 2.92 -4.94 4.05
C ASN A 158 2.01 -5.70 5.02
N LEU A 159 0.83 -6.13 4.57
CA LEU A 159 -0.21 -6.73 5.41
C LEU A 159 0.16 -8.15 5.84
N THR A 160 0.51 -9.00 4.88
CA THR A 160 0.91 -10.40 5.10
C THR A 160 2.18 -10.45 5.93
N THR A 161 3.16 -9.59 5.61
CA THR A 161 4.39 -9.47 6.39
C THR A 161 4.11 -9.12 7.85
N ALA A 162 3.23 -8.14 8.09
CA ALA A 162 2.86 -7.72 9.43
C ALA A 162 2.13 -8.82 10.20
N LEU A 163 1.12 -9.46 9.61
CA LEU A 163 0.36 -10.54 10.24
C LEU A 163 1.24 -11.75 10.59
N LEU A 164 2.21 -12.08 9.73
CA LEU A 164 3.13 -13.18 9.97
C LEU A 164 4.06 -12.88 11.14
N MET A 165 4.76 -11.74 11.10
CA MET A 165 5.67 -11.37 12.19
C MET A 165 4.92 -11.08 13.48
N GLY A 166 3.70 -10.56 13.39
CA GLY A 166 2.77 -10.39 14.51
C GLY A 166 2.44 -11.72 15.17
N ALA A 167 2.12 -12.76 14.38
CA ALA A 167 1.87 -14.09 14.90
C ALA A 167 3.10 -14.65 15.65
N VAL A 168 4.32 -14.45 15.12
CA VAL A 168 5.57 -14.83 15.82
C VAL A 168 5.67 -14.13 17.17
N VAL A 169 5.53 -12.81 17.20
CA VAL A 169 5.64 -12.00 18.42
C VAL A 169 4.56 -12.38 19.43
N LEU A 170 3.33 -12.65 19.00
CA LEU A 170 2.24 -13.06 19.87
C LEU A 170 2.47 -14.45 20.46
N SER A 171 2.98 -15.40 19.67
CA SER A 171 3.30 -16.74 20.15
C SER A 171 4.44 -16.74 21.16
N VAL A 172 5.49 -15.93 20.92
CA VAL A 172 6.68 -15.93 21.77
C VAL A 172 6.57 -14.99 22.97
N GLY A 173 5.85 -13.88 22.82
CA GLY A 173 5.68 -12.84 23.84
C GLY A 173 4.57 -13.10 24.85
N ALA A 174 4.01 -14.31 24.89
CA ALA A 174 2.91 -14.65 25.79
C ALA A 174 3.27 -14.32 27.25
N GLY A 175 2.46 -13.48 27.89
CA GLY A 175 2.72 -12.99 29.26
C GLY A 175 3.54 -11.70 29.35
N ASN A 176 4.06 -11.15 28.25
CA ASN A 176 4.73 -9.85 28.21
C ASN A 176 4.04 -8.87 27.22
N PRO A 177 2.92 -8.23 27.63
CA PRO A 177 2.18 -7.31 26.77
C PRO A 177 2.99 -6.09 26.30
N ALA A 178 3.94 -5.63 27.12
CA ALA A 178 4.79 -4.50 26.77
C ALA A 178 5.71 -4.84 25.58
N PHE A 179 6.33 -6.03 25.61
CA PHE A 179 7.13 -6.54 24.50
C PHE A 179 6.28 -6.72 23.24
N ILE A 180 5.10 -7.34 23.34
CA ILE A 180 4.21 -7.56 22.19
C ILE A 180 3.83 -6.22 21.56
N ALA A 181 3.34 -5.26 22.36
CA ALA A 181 2.89 -3.97 21.85
C ALA A 181 3.99 -3.21 21.11
N VAL A 182 5.19 -3.12 21.70
CA VAL A 182 6.35 -2.44 21.10
C VAL A 182 6.84 -3.16 19.85
N SER A 183 6.84 -4.50 19.86
CA SER A 183 7.24 -5.30 18.69
C SER A 183 6.24 -5.19 17.54
N CYS A 184 4.93 -5.15 17.81
CA CYS A 184 3.92 -4.90 16.79
C CYS A 184 4.12 -3.53 16.12
N ILE A 185 4.37 -2.48 16.91
CA ILE A 185 4.67 -1.14 16.37
C ILE A 185 5.91 -1.20 15.46
N ASN A 186 6.97 -1.85 15.92
CA ASN A 186 8.20 -2.02 15.14
C ASN A 186 7.98 -2.78 13.83
N ILE A 187 7.15 -3.83 13.85
CA ILE A 187 6.78 -4.60 12.65
C ILE A 187 6.01 -3.73 11.66
N VAL A 188 5.06 -2.90 12.10
CA VAL A 188 4.34 -1.98 11.22
C VAL A 188 5.31 -1.01 10.53
N VAL A 189 6.20 -0.38 11.31
CA VAL A 189 7.20 0.54 10.78
C VAL A 189 8.14 -0.17 9.81
N ALA A 190 8.64 -1.35 10.18
CA ALA A 190 9.56 -2.13 9.37
C ALA A 190 8.92 -2.61 8.05
N ALA A 191 7.69 -3.10 8.10
CA ALA A 191 6.97 -3.56 6.91
C ALA A 191 6.74 -2.38 5.94
N ASN A 192 6.19 -1.27 6.41
CA ASN A 192 5.93 -0.10 5.55
C ASN A 192 7.23 0.51 4.98
N ALA A 193 8.29 0.62 5.79
CA ALA A 193 9.59 1.07 5.32
C ALA A 193 10.23 0.10 4.33
N GLY A 194 10.11 -1.20 4.59
CA GLY A 194 10.55 -2.26 3.70
C GLY A 194 9.88 -2.17 2.33
N GLY A 195 8.57 -1.97 2.31
CA GLY A 195 7.81 -1.89 1.07
C GLY A 195 8.19 -0.69 0.20
N ALA A 196 8.56 0.44 0.81
CA ALA A 196 8.78 1.70 0.11
C ALA A 196 9.98 1.72 -0.87
N PHE A 197 10.98 0.84 -0.70
CA PHE A 197 12.18 0.84 -1.56
C PHE A 197 12.11 -0.11 -2.77
N SER A 198 10.97 -0.76 -2.99
CA SER A 198 10.77 -1.72 -4.08
C SER A 198 9.40 -1.47 -4.73
N PRO A 199 9.28 -1.47 -6.07
CA PRO A 199 7.99 -1.37 -6.76
C PRO A 199 6.99 -2.48 -6.43
N PHE A 200 7.49 -3.59 -5.87
CA PHE A 200 6.68 -4.77 -5.51
C PHE A 200 6.25 -4.77 -4.05
N GLY A 201 6.77 -3.86 -3.23
CA GLY A 201 6.57 -3.89 -1.79
C GLY A 201 5.23 -3.31 -1.34
N ASP A 202 4.81 -2.20 -1.95
CA ASP A 202 3.52 -1.57 -1.66
C ASP A 202 2.77 -1.19 -2.94
N ILE A 203 1.45 -1.15 -2.86
CA ILE A 203 0.56 -0.78 -3.96
C ILE A 203 0.87 0.64 -4.45
N THR A 204 1.23 1.54 -3.53
CA THR A 204 1.62 2.91 -3.90
C THR A 204 2.92 2.96 -4.70
N THR A 205 3.92 2.14 -4.35
CA THR A 205 5.18 2.04 -5.09
C THR A 205 4.96 1.45 -6.48
N LEU A 206 4.06 0.48 -6.59
CA LEU A 206 3.63 -0.10 -7.85
C LEU A 206 2.98 0.94 -8.76
N MET A 207 2.08 1.78 -8.22
CA MET A 207 1.44 2.85 -8.98
C MET A 207 2.45 3.85 -9.56
N VAL A 208 3.49 4.21 -8.79
CA VAL A 208 4.55 5.11 -9.27
C VAL A 208 5.40 4.46 -10.36
N TRP A 209 5.67 3.16 -10.28
CA TRP A 209 6.38 2.45 -11.34
C TRP A 209 5.52 2.31 -12.60
N GLN A 210 4.23 1.95 -12.45
CA GLN A 210 3.30 1.78 -13.57
C GLN A 210 3.00 3.08 -14.33
N SER A 211 3.01 4.22 -13.63
CA SER A 211 2.86 5.55 -14.24
C SER A 211 4.13 6.03 -14.97
N GLY A 212 5.26 5.34 -14.82
CA GLY A 212 6.51 5.65 -15.52
C GLY A 212 7.31 6.81 -14.92
N HIS A 213 6.97 7.28 -13.71
CA HIS A 213 7.72 8.35 -13.04
C HIS A 213 9.04 7.89 -12.42
N ALA A 214 9.19 6.59 -12.16
CA ALA A 214 10.43 5.96 -11.73
C ALA A 214 10.54 4.55 -12.32
N SER A 215 11.72 4.20 -12.81
CA SER A 215 12.08 2.85 -13.28
C SER A 215 12.41 1.92 -12.12
N PHE A 216 12.35 0.60 -12.35
CA PHE A 216 12.54 -0.41 -11.31
C PHE A 216 13.78 -0.20 -10.43
N PHE A 217 14.93 0.08 -11.03
CA PHE A 217 16.20 0.19 -10.29
C PHE A 217 16.33 1.51 -9.51
N GLU A 218 15.59 2.55 -9.88
CA GLU A 218 15.65 3.85 -9.20
C GLU A 218 15.07 3.77 -7.79
N PHE A 219 14.11 2.87 -7.53
CA PHE A 219 13.55 2.64 -6.20
C PHE A 219 14.61 2.18 -5.18
N PHE A 220 15.68 1.49 -5.61
CA PHE A 220 16.74 1.08 -4.68
C PHE A 220 17.49 2.25 -4.04
N SER A 221 17.42 3.45 -4.62
CA SER A 221 17.93 4.66 -3.96
C SER A 221 17.20 4.97 -2.65
N LEU A 222 15.95 4.50 -2.50
CA LEU A 222 15.17 4.63 -1.27
C LEU A 222 15.56 3.61 -0.20
N PHE A 223 16.41 2.61 -0.50
CA PHE A 223 16.81 1.60 0.48
C PHE A 223 17.39 2.22 1.75
N LEU A 224 18.33 3.16 1.62
CA LEU A 224 18.98 3.79 2.77
C LEU A 224 18.02 4.72 3.54
N PRO A 225 17.26 5.63 2.89
CA PRO A 225 16.17 6.37 3.55
C PRO A 225 15.19 5.46 4.30
N SER A 226 14.68 4.41 3.67
CA SER A 226 13.76 3.44 4.28
C SER A 226 14.38 2.69 5.45
N LEU A 227 15.64 2.25 5.33
CA LEU A 227 16.34 1.58 6.41
C LEU A 227 16.49 2.50 7.62
N VAL A 228 16.79 3.79 7.40
CA VAL A 228 16.86 4.80 8.47
C VAL A 228 15.49 5.05 9.09
N ASN A 229 14.43 5.08 8.28
CA ASN A 229 13.05 5.20 8.77
C ASN A 229 12.71 4.11 9.79
N PHE A 230 13.17 2.89 9.55
CA PHE A 230 12.98 1.74 10.42
C PHE A 230 13.94 1.74 11.63
N ILE A 231 15.24 1.86 11.40
CA ILE A 231 16.27 1.67 12.44
C ILE A 231 16.16 2.72 13.55
N VAL A 232 15.86 3.98 13.22
CA VAL A 232 15.77 5.07 14.21
C VAL A 232 14.72 4.78 15.30
N PRO A 233 13.43 4.59 14.97
CA PRO A 233 12.42 4.25 15.98
C PRO A 233 12.67 2.87 16.60
N ALA A 234 13.13 1.88 15.83
CA ALA A 234 13.45 0.55 16.36
C ALA A 234 14.51 0.62 17.48
N THR A 235 15.57 1.41 17.28
CA THR A 235 16.64 1.60 18.27
C THR A 235 16.09 2.21 19.55
N ILE A 236 15.31 3.29 19.43
CA ILE A 236 14.69 3.97 20.58
C ILE A 236 13.78 3.01 21.35
N MET A 237 12.92 2.27 20.64
CA MET A 237 11.99 1.30 21.22
C MET A 237 12.71 0.13 21.89
N SER A 238 13.81 -0.34 21.33
CA SER A 238 14.55 -1.52 21.83
C SER A 238 15.03 -1.36 23.28
N PHE A 239 15.30 -0.13 23.73
CA PHE A 239 15.71 0.14 25.11
C PHE A 239 14.61 -0.12 26.14
N THR A 240 13.34 -0.11 25.73
CA THR A 240 12.20 -0.38 26.63
C THR A 240 11.88 -1.87 26.78
N ILE A 241 12.51 -2.71 25.96
CA ILE A 241 12.25 -4.15 25.97
C ILE A 241 13.13 -4.80 27.05
N PRO A 242 12.55 -5.55 28.00
CA PRO A 242 13.33 -6.32 28.96
C PRO A 242 14.04 -7.47 28.26
N ASN A 243 15.29 -7.76 28.67
CA ASN A 243 16.08 -8.84 28.08
C ASN A 243 15.73 -10.19 28.73
N GLU A 244 14.48 -10.60 28.59
CA GLU A 244 13.95 -11.87 29.08
C GLU A 244 14.02 -12.92 27.96
N GLN A 245 14.19 -14.20 28.35
CA GLN A 245 14.06 -15.32 27.44
C GLN A 245 12.62 -15.85 27.48
N PRO A 246 11.94 -15.94 26.33
CA PRO A 246 10.59 -16.45 26.27
C PRO A 246 10.57 -17.97 26.47
N ASP A 247 9.57 -18.45 27.20
CA ASP A 247 9.32 -19.88 27.42
C ASP A 247 8.20 -20.37 26.47
N ALA A 248 8.43 -20.17 25.17
CA ALA A 248 7.49 -20.55 24.12
C ALA A 248 8.08 -21.69 23.28
N GLU A 249 7.28 -22.71 23.03
CA GLU A 249 7.57 -23.81 22.11
C GLU A 249 6.41 -23.95 21.13
N SER A 250 6.73 -24.25 19.88
CA SER A 250 5.75 -24.51 18.82
C SER A 250 6.03 -25.87 18.21
N ASP A 251 4.99 -26.58 17.79
CA ASP A 251 5.15 -27.71 16.90
C ASP A 251 5.98 -27.30 15.68
N THR A 252 6.93 -28.14 15.28
CA THR A 252 7.75 -27.93 14.09
C THR A 252 6.89 -28.17 12.86
N ILE A 253 6.67 -27.14 12.06
CA ILE A 253 5.86 -27.23 10.85
C ILE A 253 6.80 -27.29 9.65
N GLU A 254 6.70 -28.38 8.90
CA GLU A 254 7.48 -28.56 7.67
C GLU A 254 6.78 -27.90 6.47
N MET A 255 7.61 -27.39 5.56
CA MET A 255 7.13 -26.90 4.27
C MET A 255 6.63 -28.06 3.42
N LYS A 256 5.47 -27.88 2.77
CA LYS A 256 4.95 -28.86 1.83
C LYS A 256 5.82 -28.96 0.58
N ARG A 257 5.72 -30.07 -0.15
CA ARG A 257 6.39 -30.26 -1.44
C ARG A 257 6.15 -29.07 -2.38
N GLY A 258 7.21 -28.54 -2.97
CA GLY A 258 7.15 -27.44 -3.95
C GLY A 258 7.11 -26.03 -3.37
N ALA A 259 7.13 -25.86 -2.05
CA ALA A 259 7.21 -24.56 -1.38
C ALA A 259 8.35 -23.67 -1.92
N PHE A 260 9.59 -24.18 -1.87
CA PHE A 260 10.77 -23.46 -2.37
C PHE A 260 10.69 -23.15 -3.88
N THR A 261 10.15 -24.08 -4.66
CA THR A 261 9.97 -23.86 -6.11
C THR A 261 8.99 -22.73 -6.37
N ILE A 262 7.89 -22.62 -5.62
CA ILE A 262 6.94 -21.51 -5.76
C ILE A 262 7.61 -20.17 -5.41
N CYS A 263 8.41 -20.09 -4.35
CA CYS A 263 9.19 -18.89 -4.03
C CYS A 263 10.14 -18.52 -5.18
N PHE A 264 10.85 -19.50 -5.73
CA PHE A 264 11.74 -19.29 -6.88
C PHE A 264 10.98 -18.83 -8.13
N LEU A 265 9.83 -19.45 -8.44
CA LEU A 265 8.99 -19.06 -9.55
C LEU A 265 8.43 -17.65 -9.38
N PHE A 266 8.14 -17.21 -8.15
CA PHE A 266 7.73 -15.83 -7.91
C PHE A 266 8.85 -14.84 -8.23
N MET A 267 10.08 -15.13 -7.82
CA MET A 267 11.25 -14.33 -8.20
C MET A 267 11.46 -14.32 -9.73
N CYS A 268 11.23 -15.45 -10.42
CA CYS A 268 11.27 -15.51 -11.88
C CYS A 268 10.17 -14.66 -12.52
N THR A 269 8.97 -14.61 -11.92
CA THR A 269 7.85 -13.77 -12.37
C THR A 269 8.17 -12.29 -12.22
N ILE A 270 8.72 -11.88 -11.08
CA ILE A 270 9.21 -10.51 -10.85
C ILE A 270 10.29 -10.15 -11.88
N ALA A 271 11.28 -11.02 -12.08
CA ALA A 271 12.34 -10.81 -13.06
C ALA A 271 11.78 -10.70 -14.50
N THR A 272 10.73 -11.47 -14.83
CA THR A 272 10.04 -11.40 -16.12
C THR A 272 9.32 -10.05 -16.29
N ALA A 273 8.60 -9.59 -15.26
CA ALA A 273 7.92 -8.29 -15.27
C ALA A 273 8.89 -7.12 -15.46
N VAL A 274 9.99 -7.11 -14.71
CA VAL A 274 11.05 -6.10 -14.86
C VAL A 274 11.70 -6.18 -16.23
N SER A 275 11.96 -7.38 -16.75
CA SER A 275 12.58 -7.55 -18.07
C SER A 275 11.67 -7.07 -19.21
N PHE A 276 10.35 -7.30 -19.08
CA PHE A 276 9.36 -6.84 -20.07
C PHE A 276 9.31 -5.32 -20.14
N GLU A 277 9.32 -4.65 -18.99
CA GLU A 277 9.31 -3.19 -18.93
C GLU A 277 10.66 -2.61 -19.41
N GLN A 278 11.77 -3.02 -18.81
CA GLN A 278 13.09 -2.44 -19.07
C GLN A 278 13.63 -2.70 -20.48
N PHE A 279 13.43 -3.91 -21.02
CA PHE A 279 14.05 -4.30 -22.29
C PHE A 279 13.07 -4.29 -23.46
N LEU A 280 11.79 -4.59 -23.21
CA LEU A 280 10.77 -4.69 -24.27
C LEU A 280 9.81 -3.49 -24.29
N HIS A 281 9.88 -2.58 -23.31
CA HIS A 281 8.98 -1.44 -23.16
C HIS A 281 7.50 -1.88 -23.10
N LEU A 282 7.25 -3.07 -22.56
CA LEU A 282 5.91 -3.61 -22.35
C LEU A 282 5.44 -3.29 -20.92
N PRO A 283 4.12 -3.09 -20.71
CA PRO A 283 3.59 -2.85 -19.37
C PRO A 283 3.94 -3.98 -18.39
N PRO A 284 4.33 -3.68 -17.13
CA PRO A 284 4.70 -4.69 -16.13
C PRO A 284 3.66 -5.78 -15.88
N PHE A 285 2.36 -5.43 -15.96
CA PHE A 285 1.28 -6.39 -15.74
C PHE A 285 1.34 -7.58 -16.72
N LEU A 286 1.84 -7.37 -17.94
CA LEU A 286 1.93 -8.43 -18.95
C LEU A 286 3.02 -9.45 -18.58
N GLY A 287 4.14 -8.98 -18.02
CA GLY A 287 5.19 -9.86 -17.52
C GLY A 287 4.75 -10.60 -16.24
N MET A 288 3.98 -9.96 -15.36
CA MET A 288 3.35 -10.64 -14.22
C MET A 288 2.39 -11.75 -14.67
N MET A 289 1.50 -11.47 -15.63
CA MET A 289 0.57 -12.46 -16.18
C MET A 289 1.31 -13.61 -16.88
N THR A 290 2.41 -13.31 -17.58
CA THR A 290 3.30 -14.34 -18.14
C THR A 290 3.88 -15.20 -17.02
N GLY A 291 4.33 -14.60 -15.92
CA GLY A 291 4.84 -15.33 -14.78
C GLY A 291 3.79 -16.18 -14.04
N MET A 292 2.53 -15.73 -13.98
CA MET A 292 1.42 -16.55 -13.46
C MET A 292 1.28 -17.88 -14.22
N SER A 293 1.58 -17.91 -15.52
CA SER A 293 1.60 -19.16 -16.29
C SER A 293 2.64 -20.15 -15.76
N TYR A 294 3.79 -19.67 -15.25
CA TYR A 294 4.81 -20.54 -14.64
C TYR A 294 4.24 -21.28 -13.42
N LEU A 295 3.49 -20.57 -12.58
CA LEU A 295 2.80 -21.15 -11.44
C LEU A 295 1.71 -22.13 -11.87
N PHE A 296 0.96 -21.83 -12.94
CA PHE A 296 -0.05 -22.74 -13.47
C PHE A 296 0.54 -24.05 -13.97
N PHE A 297 1.61 -23.99 -14.78
CA PHE A 297 2.31 -25.19 -15.23
C PHE A 297 2.91 -25.98 -14.06
N TYR A 298 3.48 -25.30 -13.07
CA TYR A 298 4.03 -25.98 -11.90
C TYR A 298 2.95 -26.61 -11.00
N SER A 299 1.81 -25.94 -10.83
CA SER A 299 0.64 -26.47 -10.15
C SER A 299 0.13 -27.73 -10.83
N TYR A 300 0.04 -27.72 -12.17
CA TYR A 300 -0.29 -28.91 -12.95
C TYR A 300 0.74 -30.04 -12.77
N TYR A 301 2.04 -29.73 -12.77
CA TYR A 301 3.10 -30.71 -12.54
C TYR A 301 3.01 -31.36 -11.15
N ILE A 302 2.77 -30.59 -10.09
CA ILE A 302 2.56 -31.15 -8.74
C ILE A 302 1.34 -32.08 -8.77
N LYS A 303 0.22 -31.63 -9.34
CA LYS A 303 -1.00 -32.44 -9.44
C LYS A 303 -0.77 -33.77 -10.15
N MET A 304 -0.01 -33.79 -11.24
CA MET A 304 0.29 -35.02 -11.99
C MET A 304 1.30 -35.95 -11.30
N THR A 305 2.09 -35.44 -10.35
CA THR A 305 3.15 -36.20 -9.68
C THR A 305 2.88 -36.46 -8.20
N SER A 306 1.71 -36.07 -7.69
CA SER A 306 1.20 -36.46 -6.39
C SER A 306 0.59 -37.88 -6.49
N GLU A 307 0.71 -38.68 -5.43
CA GLU A 307 0.07 -40.00 -5.38
C GLU A 307 -1.45 -39.83 -5.17
N GLU A 308 -2.27 -40.66 -5.85
CA GLU A 308 -3.75 -40.57 -5.85
C GLU A 308 -4.36 -40.68 -4.44
N GLU A 309 -3.67 -41.31 -3.48
CA GLU A 309 -4.12 -41.47 -2.08
C GLU A 309 -3.68 -40.32 -1.15
N SER A 310 -2.90 -39.35 -1.63
CA SER A 310 -2.54 -38.18 -0.82
C SER A 310 -3.67 -37.16 -0.82
N ASP A 311 -4.04 -36.64 0.37
CA ASP A 311 -5.01 -35.54 0.55
C ASP A 311 -4.64 -34.29 -0.32
N ASP A 312 -3.37 -34.19 -0.72
CA ASP A 312 -2.80 -33.16 -1.61
C ASP A 312 -3.28 -33.29 -3.08
N PHE A 313 -3.65 -34.49 -3.57
CA PHE A 313 -4.08 -34.76 -4.95
C PHE A 313 -5.41 -34.05 -5.31
N ALA A 314 -6.31 -33.93 -4.33
CA ALA A 314 -7.58 -33.22 -4.48
C ALA A 314 -7.49 -31.71 -4.20
N GLN A 315 -6.46 -31.24 -3.48
CA GLN A 315 -6.47 -29.93 -2.81
C GLN A 315 -5.72 -28.79 -3.52
N PHE A 316 -4.62 -29.05 -4.25
CA PHE A 316 -3.86 -27.95 -4.88
C PHE A 316 -4.41 -27.56 -6.26
N ASN A 317 -5.55 -26.87 -6.26
CA ASN A 317 -6.10 -26.21 -7.44
C ASN A 317 -5.77 -24.71 -7.40
N ILE A 318 -4.88 -24.24 -8.29
CA ILE A 318 -4.50 -22.83 -8.34
C ILE A 318 -5.68 -21.90 -8.61
N PHE A 319 -6.72 -22.36 -9.30
CA PHE A 319 -7.95 -21.57 -9.50
C PHE A 319 -8.70 -21.32 -8.19
N ASN A 320 -8.59 -22.22 -7.20
CA ASN A 320 -9.11 -21.96 -5.86
C ASN A 320 -8.28 -20.85 -5.16
N LYS A 321 -6.99 -20.72 -5.48
CA LYS A 321 -6.12 -19.65 -4.94
C LYS A 321 -6.40 -18.30 -5.57
N VAL A 322 -6.71 -18.29 -6.87
CA VAL A 322 -7.26 -17.11 -7.57
C VAL A 322 -8.61 -16.72 -6.94
N ALA A 323 -9.47 -17.69 -6.62
CA ALA A 323 -10.74 -17.42 -5.95
C ALA A 323 -10.57 -16.91 -4.50
N GLN A 324 -9.47 -17.28 -3.83
CA GLN A 324 -9.08 -16.79 -2.50
C GLN A 324 -8.36 -15.43 -2.54
N ALA A 325 -8.27 -14.76 -3.70
CA ALA A 325 -7.76 -13.39 -3.76
C ALA A 325 -8.58 -12.45 -2.88
N GLU A 326 -7.96 -11.37 -2.41
CA GLU A 326 -8.62 -10.33 -1.64
C GLU A 326 -9.54 -9.46 -2.53
N TRP A 327 -10.66 -10.03 -2.99
CA TRP A 327 -11.62 -9.33 -3.86
C TRP A 327 -12.14 -8.02 -3.26
N ASP A 328 -12.28 -7.97 -1.93
CA ASP A 328 -12.68 -6.75 -1.25
C ASP A 328 -11.66 -5.61 -1.45
N THR A 329 -10.37 -5.93 -1.35
CA THR A 329 -9.25 -5.02 -1.61
C THR A 329 -9.21 -4.59 -3.08
N LEU A 330 -9.40 -5.53 -4.03
CA LEU A 330 -9.44 -5.22 -5.47
C LEU A 330 -10.62 -4.31 -5.86
N PHE A 331 -11.80 -4.54 -5.28
CA PHE A 331 -12.97 -3.70 -5.51
C PHE A 331 -12.89 -2.34 -4.81
N PHE A 332 -12.23 -2.27 -3.65
CA PHE A 332 -11.92 -1.02 -3.01
C PHE A 332 -11.06 -0.11 -3.91
N PHE A 333 -10.04 -0.66 -4.59
CA PHE A 333 -9.22 0.12 -5.51
C PHE A 333 -9.98 0.63 -6.72
N PHE A 334 -10.86 -0.19 -7.30
CA PHE A 334 -11.78 0.29 -8.33
C PHE A 334 -12.55 1.53 -7.86
N GLY A 335 -13.16 1.43 -6.67
CA GLY A 335 -13.93 2.54 -6.10
C GLY A 335 -13.07 3.79 -5.89
N VAL A 336 -11.88 3.64 -5.31
CA VAL A 336 -10.98 4.78 -5.02
C VAL A 336 -10.52 5.46 -6.30
N ILE A 337 -10.02 4.69 -7.27
CA ILE A 337 -9.54 5.19 -8.57
C ILE A 337 -10.65 5.96 -9.27
N PHE A 338 -11.86 5.39 -9.35
CA PHE A 338 -12.98 6.03 -10.02
C PHE A 338 -13.53 7.24 -9.24
N CYS A 339 -13.55 7.22 -7.91
CA CYS A 339 -13.93 8.40 -7.12
C CYS A 339 -12.97 9.57 -7.37
N VAL A 340 -11.66 9.32 -7.24
CA VAL A 340 -10.62 10.35 -7.41
C VAL A 340 -10.59 10.84 -8.85
N GLY A 341 -10.68 9.95 -9.83
CA GLY A 341 -10.77 10.32 -11.25
C GLY A 341 -11.98 11.21 -11.54
N GLY A 342 -13.15 10.89 -10.98
CA GLY A 342 -14.35 11.72 -11.12
C GLY A 342 -14.19 13.11 -10.48
N LEU A 343 -13.59 13.20 -9.28
CA LEU A 343 -13.26 14.48 -8.64
C LEU A 343 -12.20 15.28 -9.44
N GLY A 344 -11.28 14.58 -10.11
CA GLY A 344 -10.33 15.16 -11.05
C GLY A 344 -11.02 15.87 -12.20
N VAL A 345 -11.96 15.21 -12.87
CA VAL A 345 -12.75 15.79 -13.98
C VAL A 345 -13.56 17.01 -13.53
N ILE A 346 -14.08 17.01 -12.29
CA ILE A 346 -14.79 18.16 -11.73
C ILE A 346 -13.86 19.37 -11.50
N GLY A 347 -12.56 19.13 -11.29
CA GLY A 347 -11.53 20.15 -11.09
C GLY A 347 -10.97 20.23 -9.66
N TYR A 348 -11.35 19.32 -8.74
CA TYR A 348 -10.85 19.37 -7.36
C TYR A 348 -9.35 19.09 -7.25
N LEU A 349 -8.82 18.22 -8.13
CA LEU A 349 -7.39 17.91 -8.15
C LEU A 349 -6.54 19.11 -8.61
N GLU A 350 -7.05 19.97 -9.49
CA GLU A 350 -6.36 21.21 -9.87
C GLU A 350 -6.20 22.15 -8.67
N ILE A 351 -7.27 22.33 -7.88
CA ILE A 351 -7.20 23.15 -6.66
C ILE A 351 -6.18 22.57 -5.68
N MET A 352 -6.18 21.26 -5.48
CA MET A 352 -5.19 20.63 -4.60
C MET A 352 -3.78 20.82 -5.14
N SER A 353 -3.55 20.66 -6.45
CA SER A 353 -2.25 20.85 -7.07
C SER A 353 -1.73 22.28 -6.84
N ALA A 354 -2.56 23.28 -7.10
CA ALA A 354 -2.22 24.69 -6.90
C ALA A 354 -1.91 25.02 -5.42
N VAL A 355 -2.71 24.49 -4.48
CA VAL A 355 -2.52 24.74 -3.05
C VAL A 355 -1.23 24.10 -2.53
N PHE A 356 -0.96 22.85 -2.91
CA PHE A 356 0.16 22.09 -2.36
C PHE A 356 1.45 22.29 -3.17
N TYR A 357 1.43 22.02 -4.47
CA TYR A 357 2.64 21.98 -5.29
C TYR A 357 3.09 23.38 -5.74
N ASP A 358 2.17 24.24 -6.20
CA ASP A 358 2.52 25.62 -6.55
C ASP A 358 2.72 26.50 -5.31
N GLY A 359 1.92 26.28 -4.26
CA GLY A 359 1.95 27.07 -3.03
C GLY A 359 3.09 26.71 -2.06
N LEU A 360 3.21 25.43 -1.68
CA LEU A 360 4.20 25.00 -0.68
C LEU A 360 5.55 24.59 -1.30
N GLY A 361 5.56 24.31 -2.61
CA GLY A 361 6.66 23.67 -3.31
C GLY A 361 6.67 22.14 -3.14
N THR A 362 7.22 21.44 -4.13
CA THR A 362 7.22 19.97 -4.25
C THR A 362 7.69 19.25 -2.99
N THR A 363 8.81 19.67 -2.39
CA THR A 363 9.35 19.00 -1.20
C THR A 363 8.42 19.10 0.01
N ASN A 364 7.90 20.30 0.29
CA ASN A 364 7.00 20.50 1.43
C ASN A 364 5.64 19.82 1.18
N ALA A 365 5.15 19.85 -0.06
CA ALA A 365 3.96 19.12 -0.48
C ALA A 365 4.15 17.61 -0.22
N ASN A 366 5.26 17.02 -0.68
CA ASN A 366 5.54 15.59 -0.53
C ASN A 366 5.63 15.16 0.95
N ILE A 367 6.26 15.98 1.79
CA ILE A 367 6.33 15.75 3.23
C ILE A 367 4.93 15.86 3.87
N ALA A 368 4.13 16.85 3.47
CA ALA A 368 2.78 17.04 3.99
C ALA A 368 1.83 15.92 3.57
N MET A 369 1.90 15.47 2.32
CA MET A 369 1.09 14.37 1.80
C MET A 369 1.41 13.05 2.50
N GLY A 370 2.68 12.77 2.82
CA GLY A 370 3.02 11.62 3.66
C GLY A 370 2.49 11.70 5.09
N ILE A 371 2.44 12.90 5.70
CA ILE A 371 1.79 13.06 7.01
C ILE A 371 0.27 12.87 6.90
N LEU A 372 -0.35 13.39 5.84
CA LEU A 372 -1.77 13.18 5.57
C LEU A 372 -2.10 11.70 5.35
N SER A 373 -1.14 10.93 4.82
CA SER A 373 -1.28 9.49 4.61
C SER A 373 -1.40 8.68 5.92
N ALA A 374 -1.04 9.27 7.06
CA ALA A 374 -1.31 8.67 8.38
C ALA A 374 -2.82 8.65 8.74
N ILE A 375 -3.61 9.51 8.11
CA ILE A 375 -5.06 9.66 8.37
C ILE A 375 -5.86 9.05 7.23
N ILE A 376 -5.42 9.29 5.99
CA ILE A 376 -6.03 8.78 4.77
C ILE A 376 -5.12 7.70 4.25
N ASP A 377 -5.62 6.47 4.05
CA ASP A 377 -4.89 5.39 3.36
C ASP A 377 -4.04 5.91 2.18
N ASN A 378 -2.84 5.36 2.05
CA ASN A 378 -1.80 5.87 1.16
C ASN A 378 -2.22 5.81 -0.32
N ILE A 379 -3.15 4.91 -0.65
CA ILE A 379 -3.57 4.59 -2.02
C ILE A 379 -4.37 5.75 -2.67
N PRO A 380 -5.48 6.24 -2.08
CA PRO A 380 -6.15 7.45 -2.57
C PRO A 380 -5.22 8.67 -2.67
N VAL A 381 -4.31 8.82 -1.70
CA VAL A 381 -3.35 9.94 -1.69
C VAL A 381 -2.41 9.84 -2.88
N MET A 382 -1.75 8.70 -3.08
CA MET A 382 -0.81 8.49 -4.18
C MET A 382 -1.50 8.59 -5.53
N PHE A 383 -2.68 7.98 -5.69
CA PHE A 383 -3.44 8.05 -6.93
C PHE A 383 -3.86 9.49 -7.27
N ALA A 384 -4.27 10.28 -6.27
CA ALA A 384 -4.57 11.70 -6.48
C ALA A 384 -3.35 12.49 -6.95
N ILE A 385 -2.15 12.21 -6.42
CA ILE A 385 -0.90 12.87 -6.83
C ILE A 385 -0.49 12.47 -8.24
N LEU A 386 -0.60 11.18 -8.58
CA LEU A 386 -0.37 10.70 -9.94
C LEU A 386 -1.36 11.31 -10.94
N THR A 387 -2.62 11.46 -10.55
CA THR A 387 -3.65 12.09 -11.40
C THR A 387 -3.41 13.60 -11.54
N MET A 388 -2.97 14.28 -10.47
CA MET A 388 -2.53 15.68 -10.53
C MET A 388 -1.31 15.88 -11.44
N ASN A 389 -0.44 14.86 -11.52
CA ASN A 389 0.79 14.83 -12.29
C ASN A 389 1.60 16.14 -12.21
N PRO A 390 1.98 16.60 -11.00
CA PRO A 390 2.77 17.83 -10.85
C PRO A 390 4.14 17.66 -11.52
N ASP A 391 4.61 18.72 -12.19
CA ASP A 391 5.95 18.70 -12.81
C ASP A 391 7.03 18.70 -11.71
N MET A 392 7.62 17.53 -11.49
CA MET A 392 8.68 17.36 -10.51
C MET A 392 9.71 16.31 -10.94
N PRO A 393 11.00 16.52 -10.61
CA PRO A 393 12.07 15.60 -10.99
C PRO A 393 11.98 14.27 -10.24
N LEU A 394 12.67 13.24 -10.75
CA LEU A 394 12.70 11.88 -10.19
C LEU A 394 12.90 11.84 -8.66
N HIS A 395 13.83 12.65 -8.11
CA HIS A 395 14.08 12.63 -6.67
C HIS A 395 12.86 13.09 -5.84
N GLN A 396 11.96 13.90 -6.39
CA GLN A 396 10.71 14.28 -5.74
C GLN A 396 9.65 13.18 -5.87
N TRP A 397 9.59 12.48 -7.02
CA TRP A 397 8.77 11.27 -7.16
C TRP A 397 9.17 10.20 -6.16
N LEU A 398 10.46 9.94 -6.02
CA LEU A 398 10.99 9.04 -5.00
C LEU A 398 10.70 9.55 -3.58
N LEU A 399 10.76 10.87 -3.34
CA LEU A 399 10.41 11.44 -2.03
C LEU A 399 8.94 11.18 -1.68
N ILE A 400 7.99 11.42 -2.59
CA ILE A 400 6.57 11.15 -2.32
C ILE A 400 6.32 9.65 -2.14
N THR A 401 6.99 8.79 -2.91
CA THR A 401 6.94 7.34 -2.73
C THR A 401 7.36 6.95 -1.31
N LEU A 402 8.49 7.49 -0.83
CA LEU A 402 8.98 7.24 0.51
C LEU A 402 8.01 7.79 1.56
N THR A 403 7.63 9.07 1.46
CA THR A 403 6.83 9.75 2.49
C THR A 403 5.42 9.20 2.59
N CYS A 404 4.75 8.88 1.48
CA CYS A 404 3.47 8.19 1.52
C CYS A 404 3.61 6.75 2.02
N GLY A 405 4.62 6.00 1.54
CA GLY A 405 4.83 4.61 1.97
C GLY A 405 5.03 4.47 3.47
N VAL A 406 5.85 5.33 4.08
CA VAL A 406 6.17 5.27 5.52
C VAL A 406 5.27 6.15 6.39
N GLY A 407 4.56 7.12 5.81
CA GLY A 407 3.68 8.06 6.52
C GLY A 407 2.53 7.36 7.25
N GLY A 408 1.99 6.29 6.66
CA GLY A 408 0.97 5.43 7.25
C GLY A 408 1.37 4.78 8.58
N SER A 409 2.68 4.76 8.92
CA SER A 409 3.18 4.24 10.20
C SER A 409 3.01 5.23 11.37
N LEU A 410 2.76 6.52 11.12
CA LEU A 410 2.65 7.52 12.18
C LEU A 410 1.45 7.27 13.11
N LEU A 411 0.35 6.73 12.57
CA LEU A 411 -0.83 6.30 13.31
C LEU A 411 -1.12 4.84 12.98
N SER A 412 -1.56 4.05 13.96
CA SER A 412 -1.82 2.61 13.74
C SER A 412 -2.94 2.35 12.72
N ILE A 413 -3.88 3.28 12.57
CA ILE A 413 -4.96 3.24 11.57
C ILE A 413 -4.53 3.73 10.18
N GLY A 414 -3.33 4.32 10.06
CA GLY A 414 -2.84 4.91 8.82
C GLY A 414 -2.31 3.89 7.80
N SER A 415 -2.29 2.60 8.14
CA SER A 415 -1.88 1.53 7.23
C SER A 415 -2.63 0.23 7.50
N ALA A 416 -2.85 -0.56 6.46
CA ALA A 416 -3.48 -1.88 6.55
C ALA A 416 -2.74 -2.81 7.53
N ALA A 417 -1.40 -2.75 7.54
CA ALA A 417 -0.56 -3.50 8.48
C ALA A 417 -0.86 -3.16 9.94
N GLY A 418 -1.02 -1.86 10.26
CA GLY A 418 -1.35 -1.41 11.60
C GLY A 418 -2.74 -1.82 12.05
N VAL A 419 -3.75 -1.65 11.20
CA VAL A 419 -5.13 -2.11 11.42
C VAL A 419 -5.19 -3.62 11.67
N ALA A 420 -4.54 -4.40 10.80
CA ALA A 420 -4.56 -5.85 10.90
C ALA A 420 -3.89 -6.36 12.17
N LEU A 421 -2.74 -5.78 12.56
CA LEU A 421 -2.08 -6.13 13.81
C LEU A 421 -2.91 -5.74 15.04
N MET A 422 -3.63 -4.60 15.02
CA MET A 422 -4.55 -4.27 16.12
C MET A 422 -5.68 -5.30 16.23
N GLY A 423 -6.16 -5.82 15.10
CA GLY A 423 -7.10 -6.94 15.04
C GLY A 423 -6.54 -8.26 15.55
N GLN A 424 -5.28 -8.58 15.23
CA GLN A 424 -4.61 -9.83 15.62
C GLN A 424 -4.17 -9.84 17.09
N ALA A 425 -3.59 -8.73 17.56
CA ALA A 425 -3.07 -8.55 18.92
C ALA A 425 -4.06 -7.79 19.82
N ARG A 426 -5.37 -8.10 19.68
CA ARG A 426 -6.47 -7.45 20.41
C ARG A 426 -6.21 -7.42 21.91
N GLY A 427 -6.38 -6.23 22.49
CA GLY A 427 -6.19 -5.98 23.92
C GLY A 427 -4.74 -5.70 24.33
N VAL A 428 -3.76 -5.90 23.43
CA VAL A 428 -2.34 -5.63 23.70
C VAL A 428 -1.81 -4.50 22.83
N TYR A 429 -1.90 -4.64 21.50
CA TYR A 429 -1.57 -3.57 20.57
C TYR A 429 -2.83 -2.74 20.29
N THR A 430 -2.77 -1.45 20.62
CA THR A 430 -3.92 -0.53 20.58
C THR A 430 -3.51 0.79 19.95
N PHE A 431 -4.49 1.54 19.41
CA PHE A 431 -4.27 2.88 18.87
C PHE A 431 -3.53 3.80 19.86
N PHE A 432 -3.98 3.85 21.12
CA PHE A 432 -3.32 4.66 22.14
C PHE A 432 -1.93 4.14 22.52
N GLY A 433 -1.70 2.83 22.46
CA GLY A 433 -0.39 2.22 22.64
C GLY A 433 0.59 2.67 21.54
N HIS A 434 0.14 2.66 20.28
CA HIS A 434 0.90 3.16 19.13
C HIS A 434 1.18 4.66 19.25
N LEU A 435 0.16 5.44 19.64
CA LEU A 435 0.25 6.90 19.75
C LEU A 435 1.35 7.37 20.72
N LYS A 436 1.64 6.58 21.78
CA LYS A 436 2.75 6.85 22.71
C LYS A 436 4.11 6.82 22.03
N TRP A 437 4.24 6.14 20.91
CA TRP A 437 5.47 5.96 20.14
C TRP A 437 5.51 6.79 18.85
N THR A 438 4.41 7.45 18.47
CA THR A 438 4.33 8.28 17.26
C THR A 438 5.45 9.34 17.19
N TRP A 439 5.90 9.90 18.31
CA TRP A 439 7.03 10.84 18.30
C TRP A 439 8.34 10.19 17.83
N ALA A 440 8.61 8.94 18.22
CA ALA A 440 9.80 8.20 17.78
C ALA A 440 9.68 7.80 16.31
N ILE A 441 8.49 7.40 15.87
CA ILE A 441 8.18 7.10 14.47
C ILE A 441 8.34 8.37 13.61
N ALA A 442 7.88 9.52 14.11
CA ALA A 442 8.05 10.82 13.44
C ALA A 442 9.51 11.25 13.34
N LEU A 443 10.36 10.88 14.32
CA LEU A 443 11.81 11.04 14.19
C LEU A 443 12.38 10.16 13.08
N GLY A 444 11.93 8.90 12.95
CA GLY A 444 12.28 8.03 11.82
C GLY A 444 11.86 8.63 10.48
N TYR A 445 10.63 9.15 10.39
CA TYR A 445 10.08 9.85 9.23
C TYR A 445 10.93 11.06 8.82
N ALA A 446 11.25 11.94 9.77
CA ALA A 446 12.10 13.09 9.52
C ALA A 446 13.54 12.69 9.13
N ALA A 447 14.10 11.68 9.79
CA ALA A 447 15.45 11.19 9.49
C ALA A 447 15.54 10.57 8.09
N SER A 448 14.54 9.79 7.67
CA SER A 448 14.51 9.21 6.32
C SER A 448 14.41 10.29 5.23
N ILE A 449 13.60 11.33 5.46
CA ILE A 449 13.54 12.49 4.55
C ILE A 449 14.89 13.21 4.49
N ALA A 450 15.54 13.45 5.63
CA ALA A 450 16.84 14.10 5.66
C ALA A 450 17.89 13.30 4.88
N VAL A 451 17.94 11.98 5.05
CA VAL A 451 18.84 11.09 4.30
C VAL A 451 18.53 11.12 2.81
N HIS A 452 17.25 11.08 2.42
CA HIS A 452 16.84 11.22 1.03
C HIS A 452 17.35 12.53 0.43
N LEU A 453 17.09 13.67 1.08
CA LEU A 453 17.54 14.97 0.61
C LEU A 453 19.08 15.08 0.54
N MET A 454 19.81 14.40 1.43
CA MET A 454 21.28 14.35 1.38
C MET A 454 21.81 13.53 0.20
N LEU A 455 21.15 12.43 -0.14
CA LEU A 455 21.55 11.57 -1.28
C LEU A 455 21.35 12.26 -2.63
N PHE A 456 20.35 13.14 -2.71
CA PHE A 456 20.00 13.88 -3.92
C PHE A 456 20.40 15.37 -3.86
N ALA A 457 21.22 15.76 -2.87
CA ALA A 457 21.79 17.10 -2.81
C ALA A 457 22.78 17.30 -3.98
N PRO A 458 22.77 18.48 -4.64
CA PRO A 458 23.63 18.78 -5.79
C PRO A 458 25.13 18.85 -5.45
#